data_AF-A0A2D7KNH6-F1
#
_entry.id   AF-A0A2D7KNH6-F1
#
_cell.length_a   1.000
_cell.length_b   1.000
_cell.length_c   1.000
_cell.angle_alpha   90.00
_cell.angle_beta   90.00
_cell.angle_gamma   90.00
#
_symmetry.space_group_name_H-M   'P 1'
#
loop_
_entity.id
_entity.type
_entity.pdbx_description
1 polymer ?
#
loop_
_entity_poly.entity_id
_entity_poly.type
_entity_poly.pdbx_seq_one_letter_code
_entity_poly.pdbx_strand_id
1 'polypeptide(L)'
;MKLLRMCKGCDLSDAKLRYADLKNAMLIGANLSGADLKAADLSGSNLTGANLTDADLSESDLNGSVLVDADLRGADLYNANLLRSDLRGADLSTIEIDASRLIEATICKTKTKAGEQNRDCS
;
A
#
# COMPACT_ATOMS: atom_id res chain seq x y z
N MET A 1 17.02 4.29 -11.21
CA MET A 1 15.94 4.05 -12.19
C MET A 1 15.00 5.25 -12.15
N LYS A 2 14.76 5.96 -13.26
CA LYS A 2 14.08 7.29 -13.26
C LYS A 2 12.75 7.30 -14.05
N LEU A 3 12.16 6.14 -14.32
CA LEU A 3 11.09 5.98 -15.34
C LEU A 3 9.78 5.34 -14.87
N LEU A 4 9.65 4.89 -13.61
CA LEU A 4 8.42 4.25 -13.10
C LEU A 4 7.40 5.28 -12.54
N ARG A 5 7.21 6.41 -13.22
CA ARG A 5 6.26 7.44 -12.78
C ARG A 5 4.82 7.21 -13.24
N MET A 6 4.62 6.39 -14.26
CA MET A 6 3.30 6.04 -14.79
C MET A 6 3.28 4.57 -15.22
N CYS A 7 2.49 3.76 -14.51
CA CYS A 7 2.24 2.36 -14.82
C CYS A 7 0.82 1.95 -14.40
N LYS A 8 -0.18 2.38 -15.17
CA LYS A 8 -1.58 1.99 -14.94
C LYS A 8 -1.82 0.57 -15.44
N GLY A 9 -2.20 -0.36 -14.56
CA GLY A 9 -2.48 -1.75 -14.92
C GLY A 9 -1.26 -2.57 -15.35
N CYS A 10 -0.04 -2.08 -15.11
CA CYS A 10 1.17 -2.81 -15.46
C CYS A 10 1.37 -4.04 -14.60
N ASP A 11 2.09 -5.01 -15.15
CA ASP A 11 2.60 -6.13 -14.38
C ASP A 11 4.01 -5.83 -13.87
N LEU A 12 4.12 -5.73 -12.55
CA LEU A 12 5.33 -5.55 -11.76
C LEU A 12 5.39 -6.63 -10.65
N SER A 13 4.72 -7.76 -10.86
CA SER A 13 4.81 -8.89 -9.95
C SER A 13 6.27 -9.34 -9.79
N ASP A 14 6.64 -9.70 -8.56
CA ASP A 14 7.99 -10.10 -8.16
C ASP A 14 9.10 -9.10 -8.52
N ALA A 15 8.75 -7.85 -8.86
CA ALA A 15 9.72 -6.85 -9.26
C ALA A 15 10.64 -6.48 -8.09
N LYS A 16 11.92 -6.29 -8.40
CA LYS A 16 12.94 -5.85 -7.44
C LYS A 16 12.98 -4.32 -7.40
N LEU A 17 12.18 -3.74 -6.51
CA LEU A 17 11.96 -2.30 -6.37
C LEU A 17 12.43 -1.76 -4.99
N ARG A 18 13.28 -2.52 -4.29
CA ARG A 18 13.89 -2.09 -3.03
C ARG A 18 14.59 -0.75 -3.19
N TYR A 19 14.37 0.16 -2.24
CA TYR A 19 14.90 1.53 -2.27
C TYR A 19 14.50 2.34 -3.52
N ALA A 20 13.49 1.92 -4.28
CA ALA A 20 13.06 2.65 -5.45
C ALA A 20 12.42 3.99 -5.07
N ASP A 21 12.73 5.02 -5.86
CA ASP A 21 12.00 6.29 -5.84
C ASP A 21 10.76 6.14 -6.74
N LEU A 22 9.63 5.88 -6.10
CA LEU A 22 8.28 5.78 -6.68
C LEU A 22 7.38 6.92 -6.18
N LYS A 23 7.99 8.01 -5.72
CA LYS A 23 7.29 9.18 -5.21
C LYS A 23 6.36 9.75 -6.28
N ASN A 24 5.09 9.95 -5.90
CA ASN A 24 4.01 10.39 -6.79
C ASN A 24 3.81 9.49 -8.03
N ALA A 25 4.21 8.21 -7.99
CA ALA A 25 3.99 7.29 -9.09
C ALA A 25 2.49 7.00 -9.30
N MET A 26 2.08 6.88 -10.56
CA MET A 26 0.72 6.51 -10.95
C MET A 26 0.68 5.00 -11.23
N LEU A 27 0.29 4.20 -10.23
CA LEU A 27 0.30 2.74 -10.23
C LEU A 27 -1.12 2.14 -10.11
N ILE A 28 -2.13 2.88 -10.61
CA ILE A 28 -3.54 2.50 -10.54
C ILE A 28 -3.75 1.12 -11.18
N GLY A 29 -4.28 0.16 -10.42
CA GLY A 29 -4.53 -1.20 -10.88
C GLY A 29 -3.27 -2.00 -11.22
N ALA A 30 -2.07 -1.53 -10.86
CA ALA A 30 -0.85 -2.28 -11.13
C ALA A 30 -0.83 -3.60 -10.34
N ASN A 31 -0.27 -4.64 -10.96
CA ASN A 31 0.04 -5.87 -10.28
C ASN A 31 1.45 -5.77 -9.67
N LEU A 32 1.53 -5.70 -8.35
CA LEU A 32 2.76 -5.65 -7.54
C LEU A 32 2.84 -6.85 -6.60
N SER A 33 2.10 -7.93 -6.89
CA SER A 33 2.11 -9.13 -6.05
C SER A 33 3.51 -9.68 -5.91
N GLY A 34 3.94 -9.98 -4.68
CA GLY A 34 5.28 -10.51 -4.39
C GLY A 34 6.44 -9.54 -4.64
N ALA A 35 6.18 -8.28 -5.00
CA ALA A 35 7.24 -7.31 -5.27
C ALA A 35 8.09 -7.01 -4.01
N ASP A 36 9.41 -6.88 -4.19
CA ASP A 36 10.34 -6.39 -3.16
C ASP A 36 10.31 -4.85 -3.21
N LEU A 37 9.49 -4.23 -2.37
CA LEU A 37 9.33 -2.77 -2.21
C LEU A 37 9.94 -2.26 -0.89
N LYS A 38 10.79 -3.06 -0.25
CA LYS A 38 11.38 -2.72 1.04
C LYS A 38 12.13 -1.38 0.96
N ALA A 39 11.83 -0.50 1.89
CA ALA A 39 12.38 0.86 1.98
C ALA A 39 12.22 1.71 0.69
N ALA A 40 11.23 1.41 -0.16
CA ALA A 40 10.87 2.26 -1.30
C ALA A 40 10.15 3.55 -0.83
N ASP A 41 10.37 4.65 -1.56
CA ASP A 41 9.61 5.88 -1.39
C ASP A 41 8.38 5.83 -2.32
N LEU A 42 7.21 5.56 -1.74
CA LEU A 42 5.89 5.56 -2.39
C LEU A 42 5.06 6.77 -1.95
N SER A 43 5.69 7.81 -1.37
CA SER A 43 4.98 8.97 -0.83
C SER A 43 4.18 9.67 -1.94
N GLY A 44 2.90 9.96 -1.65
CA GLY A 44 1.97 10.57 -2.60
C GLY A 44 1.64 9.72 -3.84
N SER A 45 2.03 8.45 -3.90
CA SER A 45 1.71 7.56 -5.02
C SER A 45 0.22 7.23 -5.08
N ASN A 46 -0.27 6.89 -6.28
CA ASN A 46 -1.62 6.40 -6.47
C ASN A 46 -1.61 4.92 -6.84
N LEU A 47 -1.99 4.10 -5.87
CA LEU A 47 -2.09 2.64 -5.89
C LEU A 47 -3.56 2.17 -5.87
N THR A 48 -4.50 3.02 -6.31
CA THR A 48 -5.93 2.68 -6.32
C THR A 48 -6.15 1.36 -7.07
N GLY A 49 -6.77 0.38 -6.41
CA GLY A 49 -7.04 -0.95 -6.95
C GLY A 49 -5.81 -1.78 -7.29
N ALA A 50 -4.62 -1.41 -6.82
CA ALA A 50 -3.40 -2.18 -7.05
C ALA A 50 -3.44 -3.52 -6.30
N ASN A 51 -2.82 -4.54 -6.89
CA ASN A 51 -2.60 -5.82 -6.22
C ASN A 51 -1.23 -5.80 -5.55
N LEU A 52 -1.18 -5.77 -4.22
CA LEU A 52 0.03 -5.78 -3.40
C LEU A 52 0.12 -7.08 -2.57
N THR A 53 -0.57 -8.15 -2.98
CA THR A 53 -0.57 -9.40 -2.22
C THR A 53 0.84 -9.94 -2.06
N ASP A 54 1.20 -10.34 -0.84
CA ASP A 54 2.52 -10.90 -0.49
C ASP A 54 3.72 -9.98 -0.82
N ALA A 55 3.51 -8.69 -1.07
CA ALA A 55 4.60 -7.74 -1.32
C ALA A 55 5.37 -7.39 -0.02
N ASP A 56 6.69 -7.21 -0.12
CA ASP A 56 7.50 -6.68 0.98
C ASP A 56 7.49 -5.15 0.92
N LEU A 57 6.65 -4.52 1.75
CA LEU A 57 6.58 -3.07 1.95
C LEU A 57 7.30 -2.65 3.24
N SER A 58 8.14 -3.51 3.83
CA SER A 58 8.82 -3.21 5.09
C SER A 58 9.67 -1.95 4.95
N GLU A 59 9.62 -1.05 5.94
CA GLU A 59 10.35 0.22 5.98
C GLU A 59 10.02 1.21 4.83
N SER A 60 8.99 0.94 4.02
CA SER A 60 8.58 1.83 2.92
C SER A 60 7.90 3.11 3.41
N ASP A 61 8.02 4.19 2.63
CA ASP A 61 7.28 5.43 2.88
C ASP A 61 6.03 5.50 2.01
N LEU A 62 4.85 5.32 2.61
CA LEU A 62 3.53 5.40 1.97
C LEU A 62 2.79 6.69 2.38
N ASN A 63 3.50 7.70 2.91
CA ASN A 63 2.88 8.93 3.38
C ASN A 63 2.01 9.58 2.30
N GLY A 64 0.75 9.85 2.64
CA GLY A 64 -0.19 10.50 1.72
C GLY A 64 -0.50 9.72 0.44
N SER A 65 -0.16 8.43 0.38
CA SER A 65 -0.50 7.56 -0.77
C SER A 65 -1.99 7.24 -0.82
N VAL A 66 -2.49 6.91 -2.01
CA VAL A 66 -3.87 6.49 -2.24
C VAL A 66 -3.89 4.97 -2.51
N LEU A 67 -4.41 4.20 -1.56
CA LEU A 67 -4.52 2.74 -1.57
C LEU A 67 -5.99 2.29 -1.62
N VAL A 68 -6.88 3.15 -2.14
CA VAL A 68 -8.31 2.86 -2.22
C VAL A 68 -8.55 1.56 -2.99
N ASP A 69 -9.32 0.65 -2.42
CA ASP A 69 -9.63 -0.68 -2.96
C ASP A 69 -8.39 -1.55 -3.30
N ALA A 70 -7.21 -1.23 -2.76
CA ALA A 70 -6.00 -2.03 -2.95
C ALA A 70 -6.06 -3.35 -2.16
N ASP A 71 -5.47 -4.40 -2.71
CA ASP A 71 -5.36 -5.71 -2.05
C ASP A 71 -3.97 -5.85 -1.42
N LEU A 72 -3.88 -5.77 -0.09
CA LEU A 72 -2.62 -5.91 0.64
C LEU A 72 -2.53 -7.23 1.41
N ARG A 73 -3.36 -8.23 1.08
CA ARG A 73 -3.34 -9.51 1.81
C ARG A 73 -1.94 -10.15 1.72
N GLY A 74 -1.35 -10.44 2.87
CA GLY A 74 -0.04 -11.07 3.00
C GLY A 74 1.13 -10.11 2.87
N ALA A 75 0.89 -8.83 2.57
CA ALA A 75 1.96 -7.85 2.48
C ALA A 75 2.65 -7.64 3.84
N ASP A 76 3.98 -7.54 3.83
CA ASP A 76 4.74 -7.13 5.02
C ASP A 76 4.82 -5.61 5.07
N LEU A 77 4.18 -5.01 6.07
CA LEU A 77 4.19 -3.57 6.27
C LEU A 77 5.15 -3.15 7.41
N TYR A 78 5.97 -4.03 7.98
CA TYR A 78 6.79 -3.75 9.17
C TYR A 78 7.55 -2.40 9.04
N ASN A 79 7.36 -1.48 9.99
CA ASN A 79 7.90 -0.11 9.96
C ASN A 79 7.52 0.76 8.73
N ALA A 80 6.53 0.37 7.93
CA ALA A 80 6.03 1.19 6.83
C ALA A 80 5.30 2.43 7.37
N ASN A 81 5.52 3.58 6.73
CA ASN A 81 4.88 4.84 7.08
C ASN A 81 3.56 5.02 6.32
N LEU A 82 2.43 4.75 6.98
CA LEU A 82 1.08 4.91 6.41
C LEU A 82 0.42 6.25 6.78
N LEU A 83 1.16 7.19 7.37
CA LEU A 83 0.60 8.47 7.83
C LEU A 83 -0.13 9.18 6.67
N ARG A 84 -1.39 9.58 6.89
CA ARG A 84 -2.26 10.27 5.92
C ARG A 84 -2.55 9.47 4.64
N SER A 85 -2.26 8.17 4.61
CA SER A 85 -2.66 7.31 3.50
C SER A 85 -4.18 7.11 3.49
N ASP A 86 -4.74 6.96 2.29
CA ASP A 86 -6.14 6.62 2.09
C ASP A 86 -6.27 5.12 1.79
N LEU A 87 -6.72 4.35 2.78
CA LEU A 87 -6.89 2.91 2.73
C LEU A 87 -8.36 2.51 2.51
N ARG A 88 -9.25 3.42 2.09
CA ARG A 88 -10.68 3.09 1.99
C ARG A 88 -10.92 1.87 1.10
N GLY A 89 -11.66 0.89 1.62
CA GLY A 89 -11.93 -0.36 0.90
C GLY A 89 -10.74 -1.31 0.75
N ALA A 90 -9.54 -0.94 1.22
CA ALA A 90 -8.37 -1.80 1.14
C ALA A 90 -8.52 -3.09 1.97
N ASP A 91 -7.94 -4.17 1.49
CA ASP A 91 -7.96 -5.47 2.15
C ASP A 91 -6.64 -5.75 2.91
N LEU A 92 -6.69 -5.63 4.24
CA LEU A 92 -5.60 -5.90 5.18
C LEU A 92 -5.89 -7.17 5.99
N SER A 93 -6.84 -8.01 5.56
CA SER A 93 -7.44 -9.08 6.37
C SER A 93 -6.47 -10.19 6.82
N THR A 94 -5.27 -10.26 6.25
CA THR A 94 -4.25 -11.24 6.61
C THR A 94 -2.98 -10.62 7.20
N ILE A 95 -2.89 -9.30 7.26
CA ILE A 95 -1.71 -8.59 7.78
C ILE A 95 -1.76 -8.55 9.31
N GLU A 96 -0.60 -8.68 9.95
CA GLU A 96 -0.41 -8.33 11.35
C GLU A 96 -0.01 -6.86 11.45
N ILE A 97 -1.01 -5.99 11.68
CA ILE A 97 -0.78 -4.56 11.88
C ILE A 97 -1.23 -4.18 13.29
N ASP A 98 -0.34 -3.55 14.05
CA ASP A 98 -0.69 -2.89 15.31
C ASP A 98 -1.44 -1.59 14.98
N ALA A 99 -2.47 -1.26 15.77
CA ALA A 99 -3.28 -0.05 15.61
C ALA A 99 -2.42 1.24 15.63
N SER A 100 -1.26 1.20 16.30
CA SER A 100 -0.26 2.28 16.29
C SER A 100 0.25 2.66 14.89
N ARG A 101 0.12 1.76 13.90
CA ARG A 101 0.62 1.96 12.52
C ARG A 101 -0.41 2.55 11.56
N LEU A 102 -1.64 2.76 12.03
CA LEU A 102 -2.74 3.35 11.25
C LEU A 102 -3.11 4.77 11.74
N ILE A 103 -2.23 5.39 12.54
CA ILE A 103 -2.45 6.75 13.05
C ILE A 103 -2.55 7.73 11.86
N GLU A 104 -3.61 8.54 11.86
CA GLU A 104 -3.98 9.49 10.79
C GLU A 104 -4.25 8.88 9.40
N ALA A 105 -4.24 7.55 9.24
CA ALA A 105 -4.68 6.91 8.00
C ALA A 105 -6.20 6.95 7.90
N THR A 106 -6.73 7.16 6.70
CA THR A 106 -8.19 7.05 6.46
C THR A 106 -8.55 5.60 6.17
N ILE A 107 -9.33 4.96 7.06
CA ILE A 107 -9.58 3.51 7.05
C ILE A 107 -11.07 3.11 6.92
N CYS A 108 -11.90 3.97 6.32
CA CYS A 108 -13.33 3.66 6.13
C CYS A 108 -13.53 2.43 5.22
N LYS A 109 -14.35 1.46 5.65
CA LYS A 109 -14.61 0.19 4.94
C LYS A 109 -13.37 -0.70 4.69
N THR A 110 -12.24 -0.46 5.38
CA THR A 110 -11.10 -1.39 5.33
C THR A 110 -11.48 -2.75 5.89
N LYS A 111 -10.95 -3.82 5.33
CA LYS A 111 -11.04 -5.15 5.93
C LYS A 111 -9.77 -5.44 6.73
N THR A 112 -9.90 -5.88 7.98
CA THR A 112 -8.76 -6.22 8.86
C THR A 112 -9.00 -7.59 9.51
N LYS A 113 -7.93 -8.21 10.05
CA LYS A 113 -8.01 -9.51 10.79
C LYS A 113 -9.05 -9.50 11.92
N ALA A 114 -9.25 -8.36 12.58
CA ALA A 114 -10.16 -8.22 13.72
C ALA A 114 -11.66 -8.25 13.34
N GLY A 115 -12.00 -8.31 12.04
CA GLY A 115 -13.40 -8.37 11.60
C GLY A 115 -14.17 -7.05 11.74
N GLU A 116 -13.49 -5.95 12.07
CA GLU A 116 -14.16 -4.67 12.33
C GLU A 116 -14.31 -3.84 11.05
N GLN A 117 -15.57 -3.55 10.71
CA GLN A 117 -15.95 -2.50 9.78
C GLN A 117 -15.61 -1.15 10.43
N ASN A 118 -14.42 -0.61 10.14
CA ASN A 118 -13.91 0.61 10.77
C ASN A 118 -14.86 1.81 10.59
N ARG A 119 -15.22 2.42 11.74
CA ARG A 119 -16.39 3.30 11.95
C ARG A 119 -16.15 4.80 11.73
N ASP A 120 -15.16 5.21 10.95
CA ASP A 120 -14.97 6.63 10.63
C ASP A 120 -15.13 6.87 9.13
N CYS A 121 -16.38 6.83 8.68
CA CYS A 121 -16.79 7.44 7.42
C CYS A 121 -17.61 8.69 7.78
N SER A 122 -16.93 9.82 8.02
CA SER A 122 -17.56 11.15 8.06
C SER A 122 -17.44 11.82 6.69
#